data_AF-A0A1U7X497-F1
#
_entry.id   AF-A0A1U7X497-F1
#
_cell.length_a   1.000
_cell.length_b   1.000
_cell.length_c   1.000
_cell.angle_alpha   90.00
_cell.angle_beta   90.00
_cell.angle_gamma   90.00
#
_symmetry.space_group_name_H-M   'P 1'
#
loop_
_entity.id
_entity.type
_entity.pdbx_description
1 polymer ?
#
loop_
_entity_poly.entity_id
_entity_poly.type
_entity_poly.pdbx_seq_one_letter_code
_entity_poly.pdbx_strand_id
1 'polypeptide(L)'
;MFKQILGKLPRKPSKSSSSSSNSDSNHSEVSAFSSVNSNSSSNSSNNSKGLGNMGKMSNSTSSGVSQLTSNGNHVPVKPNQGKKPVRVNEQAGTSVMNSMLSSYEVLPSFRDVPSSEKQNLLIKKLQMCCVLFDFGDPTKNLKEKDVKRQTLLELVDYISSVNSKFNEVTMQEITKMVAANLFRTFPSPNHDNGLLDMFDPEEDEPTMEPSWPHLQVVYEFLLRFVASSETDAKLAKRYIDHSFVLKLLELFDSEDQREREYLKTILHRVYGKFMVHRPFIRKAINNIFYRFIFETEKHNGIAELLEILGSIINGFALPLKEEHKLFLVRALIPLHKPKCVAMYHQQLMYCITQFVEKDCKLADTVIRGLLKYWPVTNSGKEVMFLGELEEVLEATQVAEFQRCVVPLFRQIGRCLNSSHFQVAERALFLWNNDHIRNLIIQNREVILPIIFPPLEKNTNGHWNQAVQSLTSNVRKIFSDADQALFDECLEKFQEAEIKNKEMQERRELTWKRLEDVAASNFVSNEAVLVSRYASSVVIATSNNSRTNMGS
;
A
#
# COMPACT_ATOMS: atom_id res chain seq x y z
N MET A 1 -11.46 -18.93 -30.20
CA MET A 1 -10.14 -18.39 -30.60
C MET A 1 -9.44 -17.88 -29.35
N PHE A 2 -8.13 -18.11 -29.22
CA PHE A 2 -7.27 -17.94 -28.02
C PHE A 2 -7.11 -19.16 -27.09
N LYS A 3 -6.87 -20.33 -27.69
CA LYS A 3 -5.97 -21.34 -27.12
C LYS A 3 -4.78 -21.49 -28.08
N GLN A 4 -3.76 -20.67 -27.89
CA GLN A 4 -2.39 -20.82 -28.40
C GLN A 4 -1.62 -19.58 -27.95
N ILE A 5 -0.32 -19.75 -27.70
CA ILE A 5 0.62 -18.78 -27.07
C ILE A 5 0.72 -18.97 -25.55
N LEU A 6 1.36 -20.07 -25.16
CA LEU A 6 2.28 -20.15 -24.01
C LEU A 6 3.05 -21.47 -24.14
N GLY A 7 4.20 -21.39 -24.77
CA GLY A 7 5.06 -22.55 -24.99
C GLY A 7 6.30 -22.14 -25.75
N LYS A 8 7.33 -21.71 -25.01
CA LYS A 8 8.77 -21.74 -25.37
C LYS A 8 9.59 -21.16 -24.21
N LEU A 9 10.00 -22.03 -23.29
CA LEU A 9 11.20 -21.84 -22.46
C LEU A 9 12.21 -22.93 -22.89
N PRO A 10 13.48 -22.59 -23.11
CA PRO A 10 14.46 -23.55 -23.64
C PRO A 10 14.99 -24.50 -22.56
N ARG A 11 15.08 -25.78 -22.94
CA ARG A 11 15.67 -26.88 -22.18
C ARG A 11 17.20 -26.78 -22.16
N LYS A 12 17.80 -27.01 -20.99
CA LYS A 12 19.23 -27.32 -20.80
C LYS A 12 19.63 -28.59 -21.57
N PRO A 13 20.80 -28.67 -22.23
CA PRO A 13 21.31 -29.93 -22.74
C PRO A 13 22.25 -30.61 -21.72
N SER A 14 21.96 -31.88 -21.48
CA SER A 14 22.86 -32.89 -20.89
C SER A 14 23.93 -33.32 -21.90
N LYS A 15 25.18 -33.52 -21.46
CA LYS A 15 26.18 -34.29 -22.21
C LYS A 15 27.00 -35.20 -21.29
N SER A 16 27.05 -36.47 -21.65
CA SER A 16 27.98 -37.49 -21.17
C SER A 16 29.01 -37.83 -22.26
N SER A 17 30.29 -37.84 -21.86
CA SER A 17 31.44 -38.66 -22.31
C SER A 17 31.63 -39.06 -23.78
N SER A 18 32.78 -38.70 -24.39
CA SER A 18 33.94 -39.60 -24.60
C SER A 18 35.00 -39.06 -25.60
N SER A 19 36.27 -39.04 -25.15
CA SER A 19 37.55 -39.41 -25.80
C SER A 19 38.18 -38.68 -27.02
N SER A 20 39.51 -38.49 -26.87
CA SER A 20 40.63 -38.39 -27.85
C SER A 20 40.68 -37.16 -28.77
N SER A 21 41.82 -36.51 -29.07
CA SER A 21 43.27 -36.70 -28.85
C SER A 21 44.02 -35.51 -29.48
N ASN A 22 45.19 -35.13 -28.95
CA ASN A 22 46.39 -34.47 -29.57
C ASN A 22 46.20 -33.29 -30.55
N SER A 23 47.04 -32.27 -30.69
CA SER A 23 48.33 -31.75 -30.19
C SER A 23 48.35 -30.29 -30.74
N ASP A 24 48.92 -29.24 -30.13
CA ASP A 24 50.34 -28.82 -30.12
C ASP A 24 50.30 -27.32 -29.71
N SER A 25 50.88 -26.94 -28.57
CA SER A 25 52.21 -26.28 -28.44
C SER A 25 52.33 -24.89 -29.12
N ASN A 26 52.24 -23.77 -28.37
CA ASN A 26 53.38 -23.16 -27.65
C ASN A 26 53.14 -21.70 -27.18
N HIS A 27 53.49 -21.49 -25.90
CA HIS A 27 54.05 -20.29 -25.21
C HIS A 27 53.31 -18.95 -25.24
N SER A 28 53.16 -18.17 -24.15
CA SER A 28 53.76 -18.17 -22.79
C SER A 28 52.99 -17.08 -21.99
N GLU A 29 52.41 -17.41 -20.83
CA GLU A 29 52.84 -16.98 -19.46
C GLU A 29 52.53 -15.47 -19.14
N VAL A 30 51.92 -15.03 -18.03
CA VAL A 30 51.97 -15.45 -16.61
C VAL A 30 50.76 -14.89 -15.81
N SER A 31 50.17 -15.76 -14.96
CA SER A 31 49.51 -15.62 -13.63
C SER A 31 48.53 -14.46 -13.30
N ALA A 32 47.26 -14.70 -12.93
CA ALA A 32 46.64 -15.50 -11.85
C ALA A 32 46.47 -14.75 -10.50
N PHE A 33 45.21 -14.54 -10.09
CA PHE A 33 44.72 -14.82 -8.73
C PHE A 33 43.23 -15.17 -8.74
N SER A 34 42.94 -16.30 -8.10
CA SER A 34 41.68 -17.02 -8.03
C SER A 34 40.86 -16.67 -6.79
N SER A 35 39.55 -16.69 -6.98
CA SER A 35 38.47 -16.84 -6.00
C SER A 35 38.56 -18.13 -5.17
N VAL A 36 38.19 -18.08 -3.88
CA VAL A 36 37.63 -19.23 -3.15
C VAL A 36 36.46 -18.78 -2.28
N ASN A 37 35.34 -19.47 -2.50
CA ASN A 37 34.13 -19.50 -1.71
C ASN A 37 34.26 -20.65 -0.70
N SER A 38 33.83 -20.49 0.55
CA SER A 38 33.65 -21.63 1.45
C SER A 38 32.44 -21.43 2.38
N ASN A 39 31.58 -22.44 2.33
CA ASN A 39 30.41 -22.63 3.15
C ASN A 39 30.77 -23.74 4.16
N SER A 40 30.48 -23.58 5.46
CA SER A 40 30.35 -24.73 6.36
C SER A 40 29.47 -24.44 7.58
N SER A 41 28.53 -25.34 7.75
CA SER A 41 27.65 -25.59 8.89
C SER A 41 28.40 -26.13 10.12
N SER A 42 27.91 -25.84 11.32
CA SER A 42 27.93 -26.80 12.44
C SER A 42 26.93 -26.45 13.55
N ASN A 43 26.41 -27.51 14.14
CA ASN A 43 25.38 -27.59 15.17
C ASN A 43 26.04 -28.04 16.50
N SER A 44 25.32 -27.93 17.63
CA SER A 44 25.49 -28.61 18.95
C SER A 44 25.89 -27.78 20.20
N SER A 45 24.87 -27.56 21.05
CA SER A 45 24.75 -27.88 22.50
C SER A 45 25.97 -27.93 23.43
N ASN A 46 25.94 -27.18 24.55
CA ASN A 46 25.61 -27.70 25.91
C ASN A 46 25.74 -26.66 27.05
N ASN A 47 24.72 -26.68 27.93
CA ASN A 47 24.69 -26.48 29.40
C ASN A 47 25.82 -25.74 30.14
N SER A 48 25.46 -24.85 31.08
CA SER A 48 25.36 -25.21 32.51
C SER A 48 24.98 -24.06 33.48
N LYS A 49 24.23 -24.45 34.53
CA LYS A 49 24.08 -23.86 35.89
C LYS A 49 23.23 -22.58 36.03
N GLY A 50 22.19 -22.49 36.87
CA GLY A 50 21.78 -23.32 38.01
C GLY A 50 21.89 -22.54 39.32
N LEU A 51 20.78 -21.97 39.81
CA LEU A 51 20.44 -21.54 41.18
C LEU A 51 18.94 -21.16 41.11
N GLY A 52 17.96 -21.70 41.82
CA GLY A 52 17.96 -22.45 43.07
C GLY A 52 17.24 -21.62 44.14
N ASN A 53 15.90 -21.69 44.24
CA ASN A 53 15.23 -22.00 45.51
C ASN A 53 13.70 -22.21 45.40
N MET A 54 13.27 -23.28 46.07
CA MET A 54 11.91 -23.75 46.37
C MET A 54 11.18 -22.88 47.39
N GLY A 55 9.84 -22.96 47.42
CA GLY A 55 9.10 -22.65 48.66
C GLY A 55 7.56 -22.55 48.65
N LYS A 56 6.87 -23.70 48.54
CA LYS A 56 5.63 -24.10 49.27
C LYS A 56 4.26 -23.40 49.06
N MET A 57 3.27 -24.28 48.91
CA MET A 57 1.81 -24.15 49.06
C MET A 57 1.36 -23.64 50.44
N SER A 58 0.18 -23.00 50.53
CA SER A 58 -1.01 -23.49 51.26
C SER A 58 -2.18 -22.47 51.32
N ASN A 59 -3.38 -23.04 51.46
CA ASN A 59 -4.74 -22.48 51.49
C ASN A 59 -5.04 -21.46 52.62
N SER A 60 -6.13 -20.70 52.44
CA SER A 60 -7.38 -20.70 53.25
C SER A 60 -7.96 -19.32 53.67
N THR A 61 -9.23 -19.10 53.27
CA THR A 61 -10.41 -18.51 53.97
C THR A 61 -10.30 -17.41 55.04
N SER A 62 -11.18 -16.39 54.89
CA SER A 62 -12.08 -15.73 55.89
C SER A 62 -12.23 -14.23 55.55
N SER A 63 -13.40 -13.64 55.25
CA SER A 63 -14.64 -13.36 56.02
C SER A 63 -14.48 -12.35 57.18
N GLY A 64 -15.23 -11.23 57.11
CA GLY A 64 -15.49 -10.26 58.20
C GLY A 64 -15.33 -8.80 57.75
N VAL A 65 -16.38 -8.10 57.27
CA VAL A 65 -17.37 -7.31 58.04
C VAL A 65 -16.77 -6.11 58.80
N SER A 66 -17.20 -4.89 58.45
CA SER A 66 -17.57 -3.82 59.40
C SER A 66 -18.37 -2.70 58.71
N GLN A 67 -19.55 -2.42 59.27
CA GLN A 67 -20.47 -1.32 58.97
C GLN A 67 -20.13 -0.06 59.78
N LEU A 68 -20.63 1.10 59.34
CA LEU A 68 -21.13 2.27 60.12
C LEU A 68 -21.88 3.18 59.10
N THR A 69 -23.22 3.23 58.98
CA THR A 69 -24.32 3.79 59.80
C THR A 69 -24.38 5.33 59.95
N SER A 70 -25.46 5.94 59.42
CA SER A 70 -26.17 7.16 59.89
C SER A 70 -27.35 7.46 58.93
N ASN A 71 -28.58 6.94 59.13
CA ASN A 71 -29.79 7.54 59.76
C ASN A 71 -30.04 9.05 59.47
N GLY A 72 -31.24 9.58 59.21
CA GLY A 72 -32.68 9.16 59.16
C GLY A 72 -33.43 10.20 58.27
N ASN A 73 -34.75 10.27 58.04
CA ASN A 73 -35.97 9.88 58.76
C ASN A 73 -37.21 10.00 57.81
N HIS A 74 -38.18 9.07 57.94
CA HIS A 74 -39.67 9.20 57.92
C HIS A 74 -40.42 9.99 56.78
N VAL A 75 -41.63 9.68 56.25
CA VAL A 75 -42.69 8.60 56.30
C VAL A 75 -43.85 9.10 55.34
N PRO A 76 -45.01 8.45 55.09
CA PRO A 76 -45.30 7.55 53.95
C PRO A 76 -46.60 7.88 53.17
N VAL A 77 -46.69 7.70 51.83
CA VAL A 77 -48.03 7.73 51.17
C VAL A 77 -48.12 6.80 49.95
N LYS A 78 -49.11 5.91 49.97
CA LYS A 78 -49.85 5.31 48.83
C LYS A 78 -51.35 5.56 49.10
N PRO A 79 -52.30 5.40 48.16
CA PRO A 79 -52.23 4.94 46.75
C PRO A 79 -53.02 5.85 45.76
N ASN A 80 -52.84 5.69 44.43
CA ASN A 80 -53.86 5.28 43.44
C ASN A 80 -53.53 5.69 41.98
N GLN A 81 -53.70 4.69 41.11
CA GLN A 81 -54.24 4.71 39.73
C GLN A 81 -53.71 5.70 38.67
N GLY A 82 -53.21 5.13 37.56
CA GLY A 82 -53.17 5.85 36.28
C GLY A 82 -52.28 5.23 35.20
N LYS A 83 -52.82 4.27 34.44
CA LYS A 83 -52.50 3.93 33.03
C LYS A 83 -51.06 3.53 32.65
N LYS A 84 -50.88 2.21 32.44
CA LYS A 84 -49.85 1.63 31.56
C LYS A 84 -50.11 1.98 30.09
N PRO A 85 -49.06 2.11 29.27
CA PRO A 85 -49.04 1.51 27.95
C PRO A 85 -48.13 0.27 27.94
N VAL A 86 -48.47 -0.59 26.99
CA VAL A 86 -48.09 -1.98 26.81
C VAL A 86 -46.62 -2.10 26.37
N ARG A 87 -45.84 -2.95 27.06
CA ARG A 87 -44.61 -3.54 26.50
C ARG A 87 -45.04 -4.63 25.54
N VAL A 88 -44.78 -4.43 24.25
CA VAL A 88 -44.85 -5.50 23.24
C VAL A 88 -43.69 -6.45 23.48
N ASN A 89 -44.04 -7.72 23.51
CA ASN A 89 -43.20 -8.85 23.85
C ASN A 89 -42.27 -9.18 22.66
N GLU A 90 -41.00 -8.77 22.69
CA GLU A 90 -39.95 -9.29 21.81
C GLU A 90 -39.48 -10.66 22.33
N GLN A 91 -40.35 -11.65 22.20
CA GLN A 91 -40.02 -13.07 22.36
C GLN A 91 -40.59 -13.82 21.15
N ALA A 92 -39.99 -13.58 19.98
CA ALA A 92 -40.26 -14.35 18.77
C ALA A 92 -38.98 -14.71 17.98
N GLY A 93 -37.82 -14.13 18.31
CA GLY A 93 -36.55 -14.38 17.60
C GLY A 93 -35.79 -15.64 18.01
N THR A 94 -35.95 -16.10 19.26
CA THR A 94 -35.11 -17.19 19.82
C THR A 94 -35.66 -18.59 19.58
N SER A 95 -36.94 -18.72 19.22
CA SER A 95 -37.58 -20.04 19.03
C SER A 95 -37.32 -20.66 17.65
N VAL A 96 -37.02 -19.84 16.64
CA VAL A 96 -36.78 -20.34 15.26
C VAL A 96 -35.35 -20.88 15.10
N MET A 97 -34.36 -20.26 15.76
CA MET A 97 -32.98 -20.75 15.75
C MET A 97 -32.83 -22.10 16.47
N ASN A 98 -33.53 -22.30 17.59
CA ASN A 98 -33.48 -23.59 18.30
C ASN A 98 -34.21 -24.73 17.58
N SER A 99 -35.24 -24.43 16.78
CA SER A 99 -35.95 -25.46 15.99
C SER A 99 -35.18 -25.92 14.76
N MET A 100 -34.23 -25.13 14.24
CA MET A 100 -33.44 -25.49 13.06
C MET A 100 -32.16 -26.26 13.43
N LEU A 101 -31.70 -26.15 14.68
CA LEU A 101 -30.55 -26.89 15.19
C LEU A 101 -30.88 -28.38 15.44
N SER A 102 -32.14 -28.73 15.70
CA SER A 102 -32.54 -30.12 16.01
C SER A 102 -32.69 -31.03 14.78
N SER A 103 -32.41 -30.54 13.56
CA SER A 103 -32.56 -31.30 12.31
C SER A 103 -31.46 -31.00 11.30
N TYR A 104 -30.21 -30.85 11.75
CA TYR A 104 -29.04 -30.78 10.86
C TYR A 104 -28.67 -32.20 10.38
N GLU A 105 -29.62 -32.87 9.72
CA GLU A 105 -29.45 -34.23 9.22
C GLU A 105 -28.58 -34.27 7.96
N VAL A 106 -27.77 -35.32 7.84
CA VAL A 106 -26.89 -35.55 6.69
C VAL A 106 -27.74 -35.81 5.45
N LEU A 107 -27.67 -34.91 4.47
CA LEU A 107 -28.36 -35.07 3.19
C LEU A 107 -27.60 -36.06 2.27
N PRO A 108 -28.30 -36.83 1.41
CA PRO A 108 -27.69 -37.76 0.47
C PRO A 108 -26.60 -37.14 -0.41
N SER A 109 -25.65 -37.95 -0.89
CA SER A 109 -24.60 -37.48 -1.81
C SER A 109 -25.17 -37.25 -3.22
N PHE A 110 -24.59 -36.30 -3.98
CA PHE A 110 -24.95 -36.09 -5.39
C PHE A 110 -24.68 -37.29 -6.31
N ARG A 111 -23.85 -38.25 -5.86
CA ARG A 111 -23.54 -39.48 -6.60
C ARG A 111 -24.64 -40.52 -6.51
N ASP A 112 -25.40 -40.52 -5.41
CA ASP A 112 -26.36 -41.57 -5.08
C ASP A 112 -27.79 -41.24 -5.57
N VAL A 113 -27.95 -40.08 -6.22
CA VAL A 113 -29.26 -39.50 -6.57
C VAL A 113 -29.39 -39.33 -8.09
N PRO A 114 -30.54 -39.68 -8.70
CA PRO A 114 -30.79 -39.49 -10.13
C PRO A 114 -30.66 -38.04 -10.58
N SER A 115 -30.26 -37.80 -11.84
CA SER A 115 -30.06 -36.45 -12.40
C SER A 115 -31.28 -35.52 -12.28
N SER A 116 -32.49 -36.06 -12.28
CA SER A 116 -33.75 -35.32 -12.09
C SER A 116 -33.90 -34.70 -10.70
N GLU A 117 -33.36 -35.35 -9.67
CA GLU A 117 -33.48 -34.93 -8.27
C GLU A 117 -32.32 -34.04 -7.80
N LYS A 118 -31.20 -34.05 -8.54
CA LYS A 118 -29.98 -33.29 -8.18
C LYS A 118 -30.23 -31.79 -8.01
N GLN A 119 -31.13 -31.19 -8.80
CA GLN A 119 -31.48 -29.76 -8.68
C GLN A 119 -32.21 -29.46 -7.37
N ASN A 120 -33.17 -30.29 -6.97
CA ASN A 120 -33.88 -30.11 -5.71
C ASN A 120 -32.95 -30.38 -4.51
N LEU A 121 -32.06 -31.36 -4.62
CA LEU A 121 -31.05 -31.65 -3.61
C LEU A 121 -30.05 -30.49 -3.46
N LEU A 122 -29.65 -29.87 -4.57
CA LEU A 122 -28.80 -28.67 -4.57
C LEU A 122 -29.43 -27.56 -3.74
N ILE A 123 -30.71 -27.23 -3.99
CA ILE A 123 -31.44 -26.20 -3.24
C ILE A 123 -31.47 -26.52 -1.75
N LYS A 124 -31.79 -27.77 -1.38
CA LYS A 124 -31.81 -28.21 0.03
C LYS A 124 -30.43 -28.07 0.70
N LYS A 125 -29.36 -28.49 0.02
CA LYS A 125 -27.97 -28.36 0.53
C LYS A 125 -27.56 -26.89 0.67
N LEU A 126 -27.91 -26.02 -0.28
CA LEU A 126 -27.65 -24.57 -0.19
C LEU A 126 -28.35 -23.92 1.01
N GLN A 127 -29.63 -24.26 1.23
CA GLN A 127 -30.40 -23.77 2.38
C GLN A 127 -29.82 -24.24 3.71
N MET A 128 -29.39 -25.50 3.79
CA MET A 128 -28.70 -26.03 4.97
C MET A 128 -27.40 -25.23 5.25
N CYS A 129 -26.60 -24.96 4.23
CA CYS A 129 -25.36 -24.20 4.36
C CYS A 129 -25.54 -22.71 4.74
N CYS A 130 -26.77 -22.18 4.77
CA CYS A 130 -27.05 -20.83 5.25
C CYS A 130 -26.95 -20.70 6.79
N VAL A 131 -27.02 -21.81 7.53
CA VAL A 131 -26.92 -21.79 9.00
C VAL A 131 -25.49 -21.47 9.43
N LEU A 132 -25.32 -20.44 10.26
CA LEU A 132 -24.01 -20.02 10.77
C LEU A 132 -23.68 -20.73 12.08
N PHE A 133 -22.42 -21.09 12.23
CA PHE A 133 -21.89 -21.66 13.47
C PHE A 133 -20.87 -20.71 14.07
N ASP A 134 -20.88 -20.59 15.39
CA ASP A 134 -19.88 -19.83 16.13
C ASP A 134 -18.58 -20.63 16.24
N PHE A 135 -17.47 -20.05 15.78
CA PHE A 135 -16.13 -20.62 15.84
C PHE A 135 -15.28 -20.04 16.99
N GLY A 136 -15.79 -19.08 17.77
CA GLY A 136 -15.12 -18.58 18.96
C GLY A 136 -14.96 -19.65 20.05
N ASP A 137 -15.86 -20.64 20.08
CA ASP A 137 -15.72 -21.86 20.88
C ASP A 137 -15.54 -23.09 19.96
N PRO A 138 -14.31 -23.63 19.84
CA PRO A 138 -14.01 -24.77 18.98
C PRO A 138 -14.78 -26.04 19.38
N THR A 139 -15.23 -26.16 20.62
CA THR A 139 -15.82 -27.40 21.17
C THR A 139 -17.32 -27.53 20.90
N LYS A 140 -17.99 -26.42 20.58
CA LYS A 140 -19.44 -26.41 20.27
C LYS A 140 -19.71 -26.84 18.83
N ASN A 141 -20.76 -27.64 18.66
CA ASN A 141 -21.32 -28.06 17.37
C ASN A 141 -20.31 -28.73 16.43
N LEU A 142 -19.40 -29.55 16.96
CA LEU A 142 -18.33 -30.19 16.17
C LEU A 142 -18.88 -31.05 15.02
N LYS A 143 -19.93 -31.83 15.29
CA LYS A 143 -20.54 -32.71 14.28
C LYS A 143 -21.22 -31.89 13.18
N GLU A 144 -22.01 -30.90 13.56
CA GLU A 144 -22.76 -30.04 12.65
C GLU A 144 -21.82 -29.17 11.80
N LYS A 145 -20.72 -28.68 12.40
CA LYS A 145 -19.65 -27.98 11.69
C LYS A 145 -18.99 -28.87 10.63
N ASP A 146 -18.69 -30.13 10.95
CA ASP A 146 -18.09 -31.06 9.98
C ASP A 146 -19.09 -31.45 8.88
N VAL A 147 -20.36 -31.70 9.22
CA VAL A 147 -21.43 -31.96 8.24
C VAL A 147 -21.60 -30.79 7.27
N LYS A 148 -21.60 -29.54 7.78
CA LYS A 148 -21.66 -28.34 6.92
C LYS A 148 -20.43 -28.26 6.02
N ARG A 149 -19.23 -28.51 6.56
CA ARG A 149 -17.99 -28.49 5.77
C ARG A 149 -18.03 -29.51 4.64
N GLN A 150 -18.40 -30.76 4.93
CA GLN A 150 -18.50 -31.82 3.93
C GLN A 150 -19.55 -31.49 2.86
N THR A 151 -20.69 -30.93 3.27
CA THR A 151 -21.73 -30.49 2.33
C THR A 151 -21.24 -29.37 1.42
N LEU A 152 -20.51 -28.39 1.96
CA LEU A 152 -19.91 -27.31 1.16
C LEU A 152 -18.90 -27.85 0.14
N LEU A 153 -18.07 -28.84 0.53
CA LEU A 153 -17.13 -29.49 -0.40
C LEU A 153 -17.86 -30.21 -1.54
N GLU A 154 -18.92 -30.96 -1.21
CA GLU A 154 -19.76 -31.60 -2.23
C GLU A 154 -20.43 -30.58 -3.18
N LEU A 155 -20.83 -29.42 -2.66
CA LEU A 155 -21.39 -28.34 -3.46
C LEU A 155 -20.36 -27.75 -4.44
N VAL A 156 -19.10 -27.60 -4.02
CA VAL A 156 -18.00 -27.16 -4.88
C VAL A 156 -17.74 -28.16 -6.00
N ASP A 157 -17.67 -29.45 -5.67
CA ASP A 157 -17.47 -30.53 -6.63
C ASP A 157 -18.63 -30.62 -7.63
N TYR A 158 -19.86 -30.44 -7.14
CA TYR A 158 -21.05 -30.42 -7.98
C TYR A 158 -21.03 -29.24 -8.95
N ILE A 159 -20.84 -27.99 -8.48
CA ILE A 159 -20.77 -26.83 -9.39
C ILE A 159 -19.64 -26.94 -10.42
N SER A 160 -18.53 -27.59 -10.04
CA SER A 160 -17.40 -27.79 -10.95
C SER A 160 -17.66 -28.86 -12.03
N SER A 161 -18.61 -29.78 -11.81
CA SER A 161 -18.93 -30.88 -12.72
C SER A 161 -20.23 -30.70 -13.51
N VAL A 162 -21.07 -29.74 -13.10
CA VAL A 162 -22.34 -29.45 -13.77
C VAL A 162 -22.12 -28.78 -15.12
N ASN A 163 -22.68 -29.41 -16.16
CA ASN A 163 -22.69 -28.90 -17.54
C ASN A 163 -24.06 -28.32 -17.94
N SER A 164 -24.96 -28.07 -16.99
CA SER A 164 -26.28 -27.50 -17.23
C SER A 164 -26.37 -26.08 -16.69
N LYS A 165 -27.03 -25.19 -17.41
CA LYS A 165 -27.28 -23.82 -16.95
C LYS A 165 -28.06 -23.79 -15.64
N PHE A 166 -27.66 -22.88 -14.75
CA PHE A 166 -28.38 -22.63 -13.50
C PHE A 166 -29.70 -21.91 -13.78
N ASN A 167 -30.80 -22.43 -13.23
CA ASN A 167 -32.10 -21.79 -13.31
C ASN A 167 -32.20 -20.60 -12.31
N GLU A 168 -33.33 -19.88 -12.36
CA GLU A 168 -33.53 -18.68 -11.55
C GLU A 168 -33.54 -18.97 -10.03
N VAL A 169 -34.21 -20.04 -9.61
CA VAL A 169 -34.32 -20.45 -8.21
C VAL A 169 -32.95 -20.81 -7.63
N THR A 170 -32.15 -21.59 -8.37
CA THR A 170 -30.80 -21.97 -7.98
C THR A 170 -29.90 -20.73 -7.86
N MET A 171 -30.02 -19.77 -8.76
CA MET A 171 -29.26 -18.51 -8.70
C MET A 171 -29.53 -17.75 -7.40
N GLN A 172 -30.81 -17.65 -7.02
CA GLN A 172 -31.25 -16.97 -5.80
C GLN A 172 -30.69 -17.65 -4.54
N GLU A 173 -30.79 -18.98 -4.45
CA GLU A 173 -30.31 -19.74 -3.30
C GLU A 173 -28.78 -19.74 -3.19
N ILE A 174 -28.07 -19.75 -4.33
CA ILE A 174 -26.61 -19.57 -4.36
C ILE A 174 -26.22 -18.22 -3.78
N THR A 175 -26.81 -17.13 -4.28
CA THR A 175 -26.50 -15.78 -3.81
C THR A 175 -26.86 -15.59 -2.34
N LYS A 176 -27.97 -16.18 -1.89
CA LYS A 176 -28.39 -16.16 -0.48
C LYS A 176 -27.41 -16.91 0.43
N MET A 177 -26.99 -18.11 0.04
CA MET A 177 -26.01 -18.90 0.80
C MET A 177 -24.67 -18.17 0.92
N VAL A 178 -24.19 -17.60 -0.18
CA VAL A 178 -22.96 -16.79 -0.20
C VAL A 178 -23.10 -15.55 0.70
N ALA A 179 -24.20 -14.81 0.56
CA ALA A 179 -24.44 -13.59 1.34
C ALA A 179 -24.55 -13.88 2.84
N ALA A 180 -25.21 -14.97 3.24
CA ALA A 180 -25.35 -15.35 4.63
C ALA A 180 -24.01 -15.71 5.29
N ASN A 181 -23.09 -16.34 4.55
CA ASN A 181 -21.80 -16.78 5.09
C ASN A 181 -20.70 -15.71 5.00
N LEU A 182 -20.63 -14.93 3.91
CA LEU A 182 -19.52 -14.02 3.67
C LEU A 182 -19.76 -12.61 4.21
N PHE A 183 -20.95 -12.04 3.99
CA PHE A 183 -21.19 -10.62 4.22
C PHE A 183 -21.36 -10.32 5.71
N ARG A 184 -20.28 -9.81 6.30
CA ARG A 184 -20.18 -9.36 7.68
C ARG A 184 -19.57 -7.97 7.74
N THR A 185 -19.77 -7.30 8.87
CA THR A 185 -19.16 -5.99 9.14
C THR A 185 -17.94 -6.20 10.02
N PHE A 186 -16.81 -5.61 9.65
CA PHE A 186 -15.64 -5.60 10.52
C PHE A 186 -15.81 -4.52 11.61
N PRO A 187 -15.26 -4.73 12.82
CA PRO A 187 -15.26 -3.70 13.85
C PRO A 187 -14.67 -2.40 13.30
N SER A 188 -15.36 -1.27 13.49
CA SER A 188 -14.81 0.02 13.08
C SER A 188 -13.60 0.36 13.96
N PRO A 189 -12.47 0.80 13.39
CA PRO A 189 -11.27 1.18 14.15
C PRO A 189 -11.48 2.41 15.05
N ASN A 190 -12.66 3.04 15.04
CA ASN A 190 -12.97 4.26 15.78
C ASN A 190 -13.08 4.10 17.31
N HIS A 191 -12.58 3.00 17.89
CA HIS A 191 -12.69 2.73 19.32
C HIS A 191 -11.35 2.58 20.05
N ASP A 192 -10.30 3.28 19.61
CA ASP A 192 -9.13 3.61 20.45
C ASP A 192 -8.45 4.92 19.99
N ASN A 193 -9.18 6.02 20.10
CA ASN A 193 -8.60 7.36 20.02
C ASN A 193 -7.68 7.59 21.23
N GLY A 194 -6.38 7.35 21.08
CA GLY A 194 -5.40 7.77 22.09
C GLY A 194 -3.93 7.45 21.85
N LEU A 195 -3.58 6.44 21.05
CA LEU A 195 -2.18 5.98 20.93
C LEU A 195 -1.68 5.82 19.48
N LEU A 196 -2.28 6.54 18.53
CA LEU A 196 -2.15 6.27 17.10
C LEU A 196 -0.82 6.69 16.44
N ASP A 197 0.15 7.22 17.19
CA ASP A 197 1.42 7.70 16.63
C ASP A 197 2.63 6.80 16.94
N MET A 198 2.39 5.63 17.56
CA MET A 198 3.45 4.66 17.92
C MET A 198 3.26 3.25 17.36
N PHE A 199 2.13 2.96 16.70
CA PHE A 199 1.91 1.64 16.11
C PHE A 199 2.39 1.63 14.66
N ASP A 200 3.42 0.84 14.38
CA ASP A 200 3.83 0.50 13.03
C ASP A 200 2.87 -0.57 12.49
N PRO A 201 2.05 -0.28 11.46
CA PRO A 201 1.16 -1.27 10.85
C PRO A 201 1.90 -2.50 10.29
N GLU A 202 3.21 -2.41 10.08
CA GLU A 202 4.04 -3.54 9.64
C GLU A 202 4.29 -4.58 10.76
N GLU A 203 4.09 -4.21 12.04
CA GLU A 203 4.28 -5.09 13.20
C GLU A 203 2.99 -5.76 13.71
N ASP A 204 1.82 -5.40 13.17
CA ASP A 204 0.54 -6.00 13.58
C ASP A 204 0.47 -7.48 13.12
N GLU A 205 0.45 -8.41 14.09
CA GLU A 205 0.29 -9.84 13.82
C GLU A 205 -1.09 -10.10 13.17
N PRO A 206 -1.17 -10.69 11.97
CA PRO A 206 -2.44 -10.82 11.26
C PRO A 206 -3.43 -11.67 12.03
N THR A 207 -4.60 -11.11 12.36
CA THR A 207 -5.67 -11.87 13.01
C THR A 207 -6.25 -12.88 12.04
N MET A 208 -6.13 -14.16 12.39
CA MET A 208 -6.66 -15.26 11.58
C MET A 208 -8.16 -15.43 11.82
N GLU A 209 -8.94 -15.55 10.75
CA GLU A 209 -10.39 -15.73 10.86
C GLU A 209 -10.74 -17.13 11.41
N PRO A 210 -11.38 -17.26 12.59
CA PRO A 210 -11.68 -18.56 13.20
C PRO A 210 -12.62 -19.44 12.34
N SER A 211 -13.51 -18.81 11.58
CA SER A 211 -14.49 -19.49 10.71
C SER A 211 -13.90 -19.92 9.36
N TRP A 212 -12.59 -19.75 9.16
CA TRP A 212 -11.90 -20.02 7.89
C TRP A 212 -12.19 -21.40 7.28
N PRO A 213 -12.29 -22.52 8.04
CA PRO A 213 -12.59 -23.83 7.45
C PRO A 213 -13.91 -23.90 6.69
N HIS A 214 -14.89 -23.06 7.02
CA HIS A 214 -16.13 -22.93 6.25
C HIS A 214 -16.00 -21.84 5.19
N LEU A 215 -15.46 -20.68 5.55
CA LEU A 215 -15.35 -19.53 4.64
C LEU A 215 -14.50 -19.84 3.42
N GLN A 216 -13.38 -20.54 3.57
CA GLN A 216 -12.54 -20.98 2.45
C GLN A 216 -13.35 -21.73 1.40
N VAL A 217 -14.23 -22.65 1.83
CA VAL A 217 -15.03 -23.47 0.90
C VAL A 217 -16.13 -22.62 0.26
N VAL A 218 -16.72 -21.66 0.99
CA VAL A 218 -17.70 -20.72 0.43
C VAL A 218 -17.06 -19.79 -0.60
N TYR A 219 -15.83 -19.32 -0.36
CA TYR A 219 -15.07 -18.53 -1.33
C TYR A 219 -14.70 -19.33 -2.57
N GLU A 220 -14.22 -20.56 -2.40
CA GLU A 220 -13.94 -21.46 -3.52
C GLU A 220 -15.22 -21.72 -4.34
N PHE A 221 -16.34 -21.97 -3.66
CA PHE A 221 -17.65 -22.14 -4.29
C PHE A 221 -18.06 -20.92 -5.11
N LEU A 222 -17.97 -19.71 -4.54
CA LEU A 222 -18.28 -18.47 -5.23
C LEU A 222 -17.37 -18.26 -6.45
N LEU A 223 -16.07 -18.53 -6.31
CA LEU A 223 -15.10 -18.44 -7.39
C LEU A 223 -15.46 -19.38 -8.55
N ARG A 224 -15.72 -20.66 -8.26
CA ARG A 224 -16.14 -21.64 -9.28
C ARG A 224 -17.44 -21.24 -9.96
N PHE A 225 -18.42 -20.78 -9.19
CA PHE A 225 -19.69 -20.32 -9.71
C PHE A 225 -19.56 -19.11 -10.65
N VAL A 226 -18.77 -18.09 -10.27
CA VAL A 226 -18.54 -16.91 -11.13
C VAL A 226 -17.69 -17.27 -12.35
N ALA A 227 -16.70 -18.14 -12.21
CA ALA A 227 -15.83 -18.57 -13.31
C ALA A 227 -16.48 -19.55 -14.29
N SER A 228 -17.54 -20.27 -13.88
CA SER A 228 -18.21 -21.29 -14.71
C SER A 228 -18.78 -20.72 -16.02
N SER A 229 -18.61 -21.44 -17.13
CA SER A 229 -19.23 -21.12 -18.43
C SER A 229 -20.74 -21.23 -18.40
N GLU A 230 -21.28 -22.08 -17.52
CA GLU A 230 -22.71 -22.38 -17.43
C GLU A 230 -23.52 -21.29 -16.71
N THR A 231 -22.84 -20.40 -15.99
CA THR A 231 -23.45 -19.24 -15.34
C THR A 231 -23.76 -18.17 -16.38
N ASP A 232 -25.01 -18.12 -16.82
CA ASP A 232 -25.51 -17.12 -17.76
C ASP A 232 -25.39 -15.69 -17.18
N ALA A 233 -24.53 -14.87 -17.78
CA ALA A 233 -24.29 -13.51 -17.35
C ALA A 233 -25.53 -12.61 -17.41
N LYS A 234 -26.48 -12.87 -18.34
CA LYS A 234 -27.71 -12.08 -18.46
C LYS A 234 -28.67 -12.34 -17.32
N LEU A 235 -28.69 -13.57 -16.81
CA LEU A 235 -29.49 -13.98 -15.67
C LEU A 235 -28.82 -13.60 -14.35
N ALA A 236 -27.54 -13.94 -14.19
CA ALA A 236 -26.80 -13.78 -12.95
C ALA A 236 -26.61 -12.30 -12.53
N LYS A 237 -26.56 -11.35 -13.48
CA LYS A 237 -26.49 -9.91 -13.16
C LYS A 237 -27.69 -9.37 -12.36
N ARG A 238 -28.82 -10.09 -12.32
CA ARG A 238 -29.99 -9.72 -11.50
C ARG A 238 -29.78 -10.03 -10.02
N TYR A 239 -28.86 -10.93 -9.71
CA TYR A 239 -28.58 -11.44 -8.36
C TYR A 239 -27.24 -10.94 -7.84
N ILE A 240 -26.22 -10.85 -8.70
CA ILE A 240 -24.97 -10.14 -8.43
C ILE A 240 -25.22 -8.67 -8.79
N ASP A 241 -25.99 -7.97 -7.98
CA ASP A 241 -26.32 -6.57 -8.19
C ASP A 241 -25.28 -5.62 -7.57
N HIS A 242 -25.54 -4.31 -7.62
CA HIS A 242 -24.65 -3.33 -7.00
C HIS A 242 -24.53 -3.48 -5.49
N SER A 243 -25.60 -3.92 -4.80
CA SER A 243 -25.55 -4.18 -3.36
C SER A 243 -24.64 -5.35 -3.04
N PHE A 244 -24.70 -6.44 -3.81
CA PHE A 244 -23.83 -7.59 -3.66
C PHE A 244 -22.36 -7.19 -3.87
N VAL A 245 -22.07 -6.43 -4.93
CA VAL A 245 -20.71 -5.96 -5.24
C VAL A 245 -20.17 -5.03 -4.16
N LEU A 246 -21.01 -4.14 -3.61
CA LEU A 246 -20.59 -3.24 -2.53
C LEU A 246 -20.21 -4.02 -1.27
N LYS A 247 -21.05 -4.97 -0.85
CA LYS A 247 -20.74 -5.84 0.31
C LYS A 247 -19.51 -6.71 0.07
N LEU A 248 -19.30 -7.17 -1.16
CA LEU A 248 -18.07 -7.90 -1.52
C LEU A 248 -16.83 -7.01 -1.41
N LEU A 249 -16.94 -5.72 -1.78
CA LEU A 249 -15.86 -4.75 -1.66
C LEU A 249 -15.56 -4.39 -0.20
N GLU A 250 -16.58 -4.31 0.67
CA GLU A 250 -16.39 -4.09 2.12
C GLU A 250 -15.55 -5.19 2.78
N LEU A 251 -15.59 -6.42 2.24
CA LEU A 251 -14.80 -7.54 2.75
C LEU A 251 -13.29 -7.40 2.51
N PHE A 252 -12.84 -6.50 1.61
CA PHE A 252 -11.41 -6.26 1.38
C PHE A 252 -10.70 -5.66 2.59
N ASP A 253 -11.44 -5.14 3.57
CA ASP A 253 -10.86 -4.65 4.82
C ASP A 253 -10.56 -5.77 5.84
N SER A 254 -10.74 -7.04 5.46
CA SER A 254 -10.35 -8.20 6.27
C SER A 254 -8.85 -8.15 6.62
N GLU A 255 -8.50 -8.51 7.85
CA GLU A 255 -7.10 -8.65 8.31
C GLU A 255 -6.45 -9.95 7.78
N ASP A 256 -7.25 -10.96 7.40
CA ASP A 256 -6.76 -12.24 6.88
C ASP A 256 -6.38 -12.16 5.39
N GLN A 257 -5.08 -12.24 5.09
CA GLN A 257 -4.55 -12.20 3.73
C GLN A 257 -5.16 -13.26 2.80
N ARG A 258 -5.54 -14.43 3.34
CA ARG A 258 -6.11 -15.52 2.54
C ARG A 258 -7.49 -15.14 2.02
N GLU A 259 -8.27 -14.43 2.83
CA GLU A 259 -9.57 -13.90 2.44
C GLU A 259 -9.42 -12.85 1.34
N ARG A 260 -8.49 -11.90 1.52
CA ARG A 260 -8.21 -10.87 0.53
C ARG A 260 -7.79 -11.44 -0.83
N GLU A 261 -7.01 -12.52 -0.85
CA GLU A 261 -6.59 -13.18 -2.10
C GLU A 261 -7.76 -13.81 -2.87
N TYR A 262 -8.71 -14.43 -2.16
CA TYR A 262 -9.94 -14.94 -2.78
C TYR A 262 -10.80 -13.80 -3.31
N LEU A 263 -11.02 -12.76 -2.50
CA LEU A 263 -11.78 -11.58 -2.89
C LEU A 263 -11.19 -10.91 -4.13
N LYS A 264 -9.87 -10.77 -4.20
CA LYS A 264 -9.13 -10.26 -5.36
C LYS A 264 -9.49 -11.03 -6.63
N THR A 265 -9.35 -12.35 -6.56
CA THR A 265 -9.62 -13.23 -7.71
C THR A 265 -11.09 -13.19 -8.13
N ILE A 266 -12.01 -13.24 -7.16
CA ILE A 266 -13.46 -13.23 -7.40
C ILE A 266 -13.88 -11.90 -8.02
N LEU A 267 -13.48 -10.77 -7.44
CA LEU A 267 -13.82 -9.43 -7.94
C LEU A 267 -13.29 -9.21 -9.36
N HIS A 268 -12.07 -9.67 -9.65
CA HIS A 268 -11.51 -9.61 -11.00
C HIS A 268 -12.36 -10.42 -12.00
N ARG A 269 -12.80 -11.63 -11.64
CA ARG A 269 -13.70 -12.44 -12.48
C ARG A 269 -15.07 -11.78 -12.67
N VAL A 270 -15.64 -11.20 -11.61
CA VAL A 270 -16.90 -10.43 -11.69
C VAL A 270 -16.75 -9.25 -12.64
N TYR A 271 -15.67 -8.47 -12.53
CA TYR A 271 -15.38 -7.34 -13.41
C TYR A 271 -15.25 -7.76 -14.89
N GLY A 272 -14.56 -8.87 -15.15
CA GLY A 272 -14.37 -9.42 -16.49
C GLY A 272 -15.70 -9.86 -17.12
N LYS A 273 -16.46 -10.69 -16.40
CA LYS A 273 -17.69 -11.35 -16.90
C LYS A 273 -18.89 -10.43 -16.97
N PHE A 274 -19.10 -9.58 -15.96
CA PHE A 274 -20.27 -8.72 -15.85
C PHE A 274 -19.94 -7.27 -16.24
N MET A 275 -19.88 -7.01 -17.55
CA MET A 275 -19.51 -5.70 -18.09
C MET A 275 -20.38 -4.54 -17.55
N VAL A 276 -21.64 -4.82 -17.24
CA VAL A 276 -22.61 -3.88 -16.65
C VAL A 276 -22.14 -3.28 -15.32
N HIS A 277 -21.40 -4.03 -14.50
CA HIS A 277 -20.95 -3.55 -13.18
C HIS A 277 -19.61 -2.80 -13.24
N ARG A 278 -18.90 -2.80 -14.37
CA ARG A 278 -17.57 -2.17 -14.46
C ARG A 278 -17.54 -0.70 -14.04
N PRO A 279 -18.48 0.17 -14.46
CA PRO A 279 -18.50 1.56 -14.01
C PRO A 279 -18.74 1.68 -12.50
N PHE A 280 -19.62 0.84 -11.96
CA PHE A 280 -19.93 0.83 -10.53
C PHE A 280 -18.73 0.36 -9.70
N ILE A 281 -18.08 -0.74 -10.09
CA ILE A 281 -16.88 -1.26 -9.42
C ILE A 281 -15.78 -0.20 -9.38
N ARG A 282 -15.46 0.43 -10.52
CA ARG A 282 -14.45 1.51 -10.58
C ARG A 282 -14.81 2.66 -9.65
N LYS A 283 -16.08 3.10 -9.64
CA LYS A 283 -16.54 4.17 -8.76
C LYS A 283 -16.45 3.79 -7.27
N ALA A 284 -16.82 2.55 -6.94
CA ALA A 284 -16.77 2.05 -5.56
C ALA A 284 -15.33 1.94 -5.04
N ILE A 285 -14.41 1.40 -5.84
CA ILE A 285 -12.97 1.36 -5.49
C ILE A 285 -12.41 2.79 -5.32
N ASN A 286 -12.78 3.72 -6.19
CA ASN A 286 -12.38 5.13 -6.04
C ASN A 286 -12.85 5.74 -4.72
N ASN A 287 -14.09 5.44 -4.30
CA ASN A 287 -14.61 5.92 -3.03
C ASN A 287 -13.85 5.32 -1.84
N ILE A 288 -13.46 4.03 -1.92
CA ILE A 288 -12.61 3.38 -0.90
C ILE A 288 -11.27 4.12 -0.82
N PHE A 289 -10.63 4.39 -1.95
CA PHE A 289 -9.37 5.15 -1.98
C PHE A 289 -9.52 6.57 -1.43
N TYR A 290 -10.61 7.28 -1.74
CA TYR A 290 -10.82 8.61 -1.16
C TYR A 290 -10.99 8.57 0.36
N ARG A 291 -11.78 7.63 0.88
CA ARG A 291 -11.92 7.45 2.33
C ARG A 291 -10.59 7.09 2.99
N PHE A 292 -9.81 6.20 2.36
CA PHE A 292 -8.48 5.83 2.84
C PHE A 292 -7.51 7.02 2.86
N ILE A 293 -7.40 7.79 1.78
CA ILE A 293 -6.41 8.88 1.64
C ILE A 293 -6.74 10.09 2.51
N PHE A 294 -8.03 10.39 2.70
CA PHE A 294 -8.47 11.66 3.28
C PHE A 294 -9.16 11.54 4.64
N GLU A 295 -9.65 10.36 5.02
CA GLU A 295 -10.43 10.20 6.26
C GLU A 295 -9.77 9.25 7.25
N THR A 296 -9.46 8.00 6.85
CA THR A 296 -9.08 6.95 7.80
C THR A 296 -7.59 6.62 7.84
N GLU A 297 -6.87 6.76 6.72
CA GLU A 297 -5.48 6.29 6.53
C GLU A 297 -5.22 4.82 6.94
N LYS A 298 -6.28 4.03 7.15
CA LYS A 298 -6.25 2.60 7.49
C LYS A 298 -7.24 1.84 6.61
N HIS A 299 -6.73 0.83 5.89
CA HIS A 299 -7.50 -0.14 5.12
C HIS A 299 -6.60 -1.30 4.70
N ASN A 300 -6.99 -2.56 4.96
CA ASN A 300 -6.10 -3.71 4.77
C ASN A 300 -5.96 -4.16 3.31
N GLY A 301 -6.97 -3.95 2.48
CA GLY A 301 -7.02 -4.46 1.10
C GLY A 301 -6.57 -3.52 -0.02
N ILE A 302 -5.78 -2.47 0.26
CA ILE A 302 -5.40 -1.50 -0.79
C ILE A 302 -4.50 -2.14 -1.85
N ALA A 303 -3.56 -3.00 -1.45
CA ALA A 303 -2.66 -3.69 -2.38
C ALA A 303 -3.44 -4.57 -3.37
N GLU A 304 -4.38 -5.40 -2.90
CA GLU A 304 -5.16 -6.31 -3.74
C GLU A 304 -6.09 -5.55 -4.68
N LEU A 305 -6.69 -4.44 -4.21
CA LEU A 305 -7.49 -3.58 -5.08
C LEU A 305 -6.64 -2.96 -6.20
N LEU A 306 -5.40 -2.56 -5.90
CA LEU A 306 -4.45 -2.06 -6.89
C LEU A 306 -4.02 -3.13 -7.88
N GLU A 307 -3.82 -4.39 -7.49
CA GLU A 307 -3.51 -5.47 -8.44
C GLU A 307 -4.63 -5.67 -9.47
N ILE A 308 -5.88 -5.65 -9.01
CA ILE A 308 -7.05 -5.74 -9.90
C ILE A 308 -7.06 -4.54 -10.84
N LEU A 309 -6.85 -3.34 -10.31
CA LEU A 309 -6.79 -2.12 -11.11
C LEU A 309 -5.65 -2.15 -12.13
N GLY A 310 -4.47 -2.66 -11.78
CA GLY A 310 -3.35 -2.83 -12.70
C GLY A 310 -3.73 -3.68 -13.92
N SER A 311 -4.41 -4.81 -13.69
CA SER A 311 -4.95 -5.64 -14.77
C SER A 311 -6.01 -4.90 -15.62
N ILE A 312 -6.88 -4.13 -14.96
CA ILE A 312 -7.91 -3.32 -15.64
C ILE A 312 -7.28 -2.22 -16.50
N ILE A 313 -6.26 -1.53 -16.00
CA ILE A 313 -5.55 -0.44 -16.69
C ILE A 313 -4.85 -0.98 -17.93
N ASN A 314 -4.20 -2.14 -17.82
CA ASN A 314 -3.59 -2.79 -18.98
C ASN A 314 -4.63 -3.12 -20.08
N GLY A 315 -5.88 -3.40 -19.69
CA GLY A 315 -7.00 -3.63 -20.61
C GLY A 315 -7.66 -2.38 -21.19
N PHE A 316 -7.21 -1.15 -20.86
CA PHE A 316 -7.81 0.07 -21.40
C PHE A 316 -7.60 0.21 -22.90
N ALA A 317 -8.67 0.64 -23.58
CA ALA A 317 -8.63 0.99 -25.00
C ALA A 317 -7.92 2.34 -25.19
N LEU A 318 -7.18 2.45 -26.29
CA LEU A 318 -6.57 3.70 -26.73
C LEU A 318 -7.48 4.39 -27.77
N PRO A 319 -7.61 5.74 -27.75
CA PRO A 319 -7.04 6.66 -26.76
C PRO A 319 -7.68 6.53 -25.38
N LEU A 320 -6.90 6.80 -24.33
CA LEU A 320 -7.39 6.74 -22.95
C LEU A 320 -8.55 7.74 -22.74
N LYS A 321 -9.63 7.26 -22.11
CA LYS A 321 -10.77 8.10 -21.74
C LYS A 321 -10.38 9.10 -20.65
N GLU A 322 -11.02 10.26 -20.67
CA GLU A 322 -10.80 11.33 -19.68
C GLU A 322 -11.09 10.87 -18.25
N GLU A 323 -12.10 10.02 -18.05
CA GLU A 323 -12.38 9.44 -16.72
C GLU A 323 -11.19 8.63 -16.15
N HIS A 324 -10.38 8.00 -17.00
CA HIS A 324 -9.21 7.23 -16.57
C HIS A 324 -8.03 8.16 -16.25
N LYS A 325 -7.87 9.25 -16.99
CA LYS A 325 -6.86 10.29 -16.70
C LYS A 325 -7.16 10.99 -15.37
N LEU A 326 -8.43 11.32 -15.12
CA LEU A 326 -8.86 11.87 -13.83
C LEU A 326 -8.65 10.88 -12.68
N PHE A 327 -8.84 9.58 -12.92
CA PHE A 327 -8.57 8.55 -11.92
C PHE A 327 -7.08 8.51 -11.53
N LEU A 328 -6.16 8.56 -12.50
CA LEU A 328 -4.72 8.67 -12.24
C LEU A 328 -4.40 9.88 -11.36
N VAL A 329 -4.87 11.06 -11.75
CA VAL A 329 -4.51 12.32 -11.08
C VAL A 329 -5.16 12.48 -9.70
N ARG A 330 -6.41 12.03 -9.54
CA ARG A 330 -7.19 12.27 -8.32
C ARG A 330 -7.12 11.14 -7.30
N ALA A 331 -6.88 9.90 -7.72
CA ALA A 331 -6.86 8.75 -6.83
C ALA A 331 -5.47 8.11 -6.75
N LEU A 332 -4.86 7.70 -7.88
CA LEU A 332 -3.58 6.97 -7.83
C LEU A 332 -2.40 7.83 -7.35
N ILE A 333 -2.21 9.04 -7.90
CA ILE A 333 -1.10 9.89 -7.45
C ILE A 333 -1.24 10.25 -5.95
N PRO A 334 -2.43 10.62 -5.43
CA PRO A 334 -2.59 10.87 -4.00
C PRO A 334 -2.44 9.64 -3.08
N LEU A 335 -2.52 8.40 -3.59
CA LEU A 335 -2.24 7.20 -2.79
C LEU A 335 -0.78 7.12 -2.30
N HIS A 336 0.12 7.96 -2.81
CA HIS A 336 1.47 8.10 -2.26
C HIS A 336 1.50 8.92 -0.96
N LYS A 337 0.42 9.58 -0.57
CA LYS A 337 0.38 10.45 0.62
C LYS A 337 0.41 9.67 1.95
N PRO A 338 -0.38 8.61 2.18
CA PRO A 338 -0.44 7.89 3.47
C PRO A 338 0.91 7.36 3.94
N LYS A 339 1.08 7.20 5.26
CA LYS A 339 2.32 6.72 5.89
C LYS A 339 2.64 5.26 5.51
N CYS A 340 1.63 4.39 5.48
CA CYS A 340 1.72 2.95 5.20
C CYS A 340 1.89 2.59 3.71
N VAL A 341 2.45 3.49 2.89
CA VAL A 341 2.64 3.24 1.45
C VAL A 341 3.49 2.01 1.17
N ALA A 342 4.38 1.63 2.10
CA ALA A 342 5.20 0.42 2.04
C ALA A 342 4.41 -0.84 1.68
N MET A 343 3.22 -1.00 2.26
CA MET A 343 2.40 -2.20 2.12
C MET A 343 1.81 -2.40 0.71
N TYR A 344 1.69 -1.34 -0.09
CA TYR A 344 1.02 -1.40 -1.40
C TYR A 344 1.78 -0.69 -2.54
N HIS A 345 2.99 -0.19 -2.28
CA HIS A 345 3.75 0.61 -3.25
C HIS A 345 4.11 -0.16 -4.51
N GLN A 346 4.48 -1.43 -4.42
CA GLN A 346 4.81 -2.26 -5.59
C GLN A 346 3.63 -2.29 -6.58
N GLN A 347 2.41 -2.50 -6.07
CA GLN A 347 1.19 -2.53 -6.85
C GLN A 347 0.81 -1.14 -7.38
N LEU A 348 1.05 -0.09 -6.60
CA LEU A 348 0.81 1.29 -7.02
C LEU A 348 1.74 1.72 -8.15
N MET A 349 3.05 1.51 -7.97
CA MET A 349 4.09 1.74 -8.98
C MET A 349 3.75 1.03 -10.29
N TYR A 350 3.36 -0.26 -10.21
CA TYR A 350 2.88 -1.00 -11.39
C TYR A 350 1.72 -0.28 -12.09
N CYS A 351 0.70 0.17 -11.35
CA CYS A 351 -0.42 0.91 -11.93
C CYS A 351 0.00 2.23 -12.60
N ILE A 352 0.92 2.97 -11.96
CA ILE A 352 1.43 4.25 -12.47
C ILE A 352 2.22 4.03 -13.77
N THR A 353 3.17 3.08 -13.78
CA THR A 353 3.96 2.76 -14.98
C THR A 353 3.07 2.30 -16.11
N GLN A 354 2.06 1.45 -15.85
CA GLN A 354 1.11 1.04 -16.90
C GLN A 354 0.33 2.21 -17.51
N PHE A 355 0.02 3.26 -16.75
CA PHE A 355 -0.61 4.47 -17.31
C PHE A 355 0.33 5.23 -18.24
N VAL A 356 1.60 5.37 -17.86
CA VAL A 356 2.64 6.06 -18.65
C VAL A 356 2.94 5.29 -19.94
N GLU A 357 3.02 3.96 -19.89
CA GLU A 357 3.19 3.11 -21.08
C GLU A 357 2.03 3.25 -22.08
N LYS A 358 0.80 3.44 -21.59
CA LYS A 358 -0.39 3.60 -22.45
C LYS A 358 -0.49 4.98 -23.09
N ASP A 359 -0.05 6.03 -22.41
CA ASP A 359 -0.01 7.41 -22.90
C ASP A 359 1.19 8.15 -22.28
N CYS A 360 2.30 8.23 -23.04
CA CYS A 360 3.56 8.81 -22.58
C CYS A 360 3.45 10.27 -22.13
N LYS A 361 2.42 11.01 -22.61
CA LYS A 361 2.17 12.41 -22.20
C LYS A 361 1.80 12.53 -20.73
N LEU A 362 1.38 11.44 -20.09
CA LEU A 362 1.06 11.41 -18.67
C LEU A 362 2.31 11.42 -17.78
N ALA A 363 3.51 11.15 -18.33
CA ALA A 363 4.77 11.14 -17.58
C ALA A 363 5.02 12.46 -16.83
N ASP A 364 4.89 13.62 -17.49
CA ASP A 364 5.08 14.93 -16.84
C ASP A 364 4.10 15.13 -15.67
N THR A 365 2.85 14.69 -15.83
CA THR A 365 1.82 14.80 -14.78
C THR A 365 2.15 13.90 -13.59
N VAL A 366 2.58 12.66 -13.84
CA VAL A 366 3.00 11.71 -12.80
C VAL A 366 4.22 12.22 -12.05
N ILE A 367 5.28 12.63 -12.76
CA ILE A 367 6.53 13.13 -12.15
C ILE A 367 6.23 14.36 -11.27
N ARG A 368 5.45 15.33 -11.76
CA ARG A 368 5.03 16.48 -10.94
C ARG A 368 4.20 16.07 -9.73
N GLY A 369 3.36 15.04 -9.87
CA GLY A 369 2.59 14.45 -8.79
C GLY A 369 3.47 13.86 -7.68
N LEU A 370 4.48 13.05 -8.06
CA LEU A 370 5.45 12.48 -7.14
C LEU A 370 6.27 13.58 -6.45
N LEU A 371 6.75 14.58 -7.20
CA LEU A 371 7.47 15.73 -6.63
C LEU A 371 6.63 16.54 -5.66
N LYS A 372 5.31 16.66 -5.89
CA LYS A 372 4.38 17.35 -4.98
C LYS A 372 4.25 16.64 -3.64
N TYR A 373 4.26 15.31 -3.64
CA TYR A 373 4.11 14.48 -2.43
C TYR A 373 5.44 13.90 -1.93
N TRP A 374 6.57 14.50 -2.34
CA TRP A 374 7.89 14.00 -2.00
C TRP A 374 8.08 13.93 -0.47
N PRO A 375 8.46 12.77 0.08
CA PRO A 375 8.64 12.60 1.52
C PRO A 375 9.87 13.37 1.99
N VAL A 376 9.72 14.14 3.08
CA VAL A 376 10.82 14.90 3.70
C VAL A 376 11.18 14.44 5.11
N THR A 377 10.34 13.60 5.72
CA THR A 377 10.52 13.09 7.09
C THR A 377 10.72 11.57 7.18
N ASN A 378 10.53 10.83 6.09
CA ASN A 378 10.64 9.37 6.07
C ASN A 378 11.58 8.95 4.93
N SER A 379 12.79 8.52 5.30
CA SER A 379 13.84 8.12 4.34
C SER A 379 13.49 6.82 3.60
N GLY A 380 12.83 5.86 4.26
CA GLY A 380 12.36 4.63 3.62
C GLY A 380 11.40 4.94 2.47
N LYS A 381 10.43 5.82 2.72
CA LYS A 381 9.49 6.32 1.70
C LYS A 381 10.21 7.10 0.59
N GLU A 382 11.25 7.86 0.92
CA GLU A 382 12.05 8.58 -0.09
C GLU A 382 12.79 7.62 -1.04
N VAL A 383 13.36 6.53 -0.50
CA VAL A 383 13.98 5.47 -1.30
C VAL A 383 12.96 4.80 -2.23
N MET A 384 11.73 4.58 -1.75
CA MET A 384 10.64 4.02 -2.57
C MET A 384 10.25 4.96 -3.72
N PHE A 385 10.09 6.26 -3.45
CA PHE A 385 9.80 7.27 -4.47
C PHE A 385 10.90 7.36 -5.52
N LEU A 386 12.18 7.27 -5.12
CA LEU A 386 13.30 7.21 -6.07
C LEU A 386 13.23 5.96 -6.95
N GLY A 387 12.78 4.82 -6.39
CA GLY A 387 12.56 3.60 -7.16
C GLY A 387 11.43 3.70 -8.17
N GLU A 388 10.28 4.22 -7.77
CA GLU A 388 9.17 4.47 -8.70
C GLU A 388 9.54 5.51 -9.77
N LEU A 389 10.26 6.56 -9.38
CA LEU A 389 10.73 7.58 -10.32
C LEU A 389 11.64 6.97 -11.39
N GLU A 390 12.51 6.02 -11.06
CA GLU A 390 13.34 5.31 -12.03
C GLU A 390 12.47 4.58 -13.07
N GLU A 391 11.50 3.78 -12.63
CA GLU A 391 10.59 3.04 -13.52
C GLU A 391 9.76 3.98 -14.42
N VAL A 392 9.30 5.11 -13.88
CA VAL A 392 8.57 6.12 -14.67
C VAL A 392 9.49 6.78 -15.71
N LEU A 393 10.74 7.09 -15.34
CA LEU A 393 11.72 7.68 -16.26
C LEU A 393 12.12 6.71 -17.37
N GLU A 394 12.20 5.41 -17.08
CA GLU A 394 12.42 4.35 -18.07
C GLU A 394 11.36 4.37 -19.19
N ALA A 395 10.08 4.56 -18.81
CA ALA A 395 8.97 4.66 -19.75
C ALA A 395 8.82 6.05 -20.40
N THR A 396 9.63 7.05 -20.01
CA THR A 396 9.48 8.44 -20.45
C THR A 396 10.20 8.72 -21.77
N GLN A 397 9.55 9.49 -22.66
CA GLN A 397 10.13 9.97 -23.91
C GLN A 397 10.84 11.32 -23.75
N VAL A 398 11.84 11.59 -24.59
CA VAL A 398 12.68 12.81 -24.55
C VAL A 398 11.86 14.11 -24.48
N ALA A 399 10.80 14.24 -25.28
CA ALA A 399 9.99 15.46 -25.34
C ALA A 399 9.23 15.74 -24.03
N GLU A 400 8.76 14.69 -23.34
CA GLU A 400 8.05 14.83 -22.08
C GLU A 400 9.03 15.05 -20.92
N PHE A 401 10.19 14.38 -20.95
CA PHE A 401 11.28 14.58 -19.99
C PHE A 401 11.75 16.04 -19.92
N GLN A 402 11.88 16.71 -21.07
CA GLN A 402 12.27 18.12 -21.15
C GLN A 402 11.32 19.07 -20.40
N ARG A 403 10.05 18.72 -20.24
CA ARG A 403 9.06 19.55 -19.52
C ARG A 403 9.26 19.53 -18.01
N CYS A 404 9.72 18.41 -17.47
CA CYS A 404 9.88 18.20 -16.03
C CYS A 404 11.34 18.23 -15.55
N VAL A 405 12.33 18.35 -16.44
CA VAL A 405 13.76 18.23 -16.12
C VAL A 405 14.21 19.15 -14.98
N VAL A 406 13.86 20.44 -15.02
CA VAL A 406 14.32 21.41 -14.00
C VAL A 406 13.77 21.08 -12.59
N PRO A 407 12.45 20.96 -12.36
CA PRO A 407 11.95 20.62 -11.04
C PRO A 407 12.40 19.23 -10.57
N LEU A 408 12.52 18.26 -11.48
CA LEU A 408 13.01 16.92 -11.18
C LEU A 408 14.45 16.94 -10.65
N PHE A 409 15.38 17.54 -11.38
CA PHE A 409 16.79 17.53 -11.00
C PHE A 409 17.12 18.45 -9.82
N ARG A 410 16.27 19.44 -9.53
CA ARG A 410 16.34 20.16 -8.25
C ARG A 410 16.04 19.25 -7.06
N GLN A 411 15.08 18.34 -7.20
CA GLN A 411 14.77 17.39 -6.14
C GLN A 411 15.82 16.28 -6.06
N ILE A 412 16.26 15.70 -7.20
CA ILE A 412 17.38 14.74 -7.22
C ILE A 412 18.62 15.35 -6.59
N GLY A 413 18.95 16.61 -6.89
CA GLY A 413 20.08 17.32 -6.26
C GLY A 413 20.00 17.40 -4.74
N ARG A 414 18.80 17.47 -4.16
CA ARG A 414 18.62 17.39 -2.69
C ARG A 414 18.85 15.97 -2.18
N CYS A 415 18.35 14.96 -2.88
CA CYS A 415 18.53 13.56 -2.51
C CYS A 415 20.01 13.15 -2.58
N LEU A 416 20.78 13.65 -3.56
CA LEU A 416 22.22 13.46 -3.64
C LEU A 416 22.92 13.94 -2.37
N ASN A 417 22.58 15.14 -1.88
CA ASN A 417 23.15 15.71 -0.66
C ASN A 417 22.50 15.22 0.64
N SER A 418 21.65 14.21 0.59
CA SER A 418 21.04 13.65 1.80
C SER A 418 22.12 13.05 2.70
N SER A 419 22.06 13.34 4.00
CA SER A 419 22.94 12.69 4.98
C SER A 419 22.60 11.20 5.19
N HIS A 420 21.41 10.79 4.75
CA HIS A 420 20.96 9.40 4.81
C HIS A 420 21.51 8.61 3.62
N PHE A 421 22.47 7.72 3.88
CA PHE A 421 23.23 7.07 2.81
C PHE A 421 22.36 6.31 1.80
N GLN A 422 21.29 5.63 2.23
CA GLN A 422 20.42 4.88 1.30
C GLN A 422 19.70 5.79 0.31
N VAL A 423 19.36 7.03 0.70
CA VAL A 423 18.70 8.00 -0.19
C VAL A 423 19.70 8.51 -1.23
N ALA A 424 20.89 8.94 -0.77
CA ALA A 424 21.94 9.42 -1.66
C ALA A 424 22.41 8.34 -2.64
N GLU A 425 22.65 7.11 -2.15
CA GLU A 425 23.01 5.95 -2.96
C GLU A 425 21.92 5.62 -4.00
N ARG A 426 20.65 5.54 -3.58
CA ARG A 426 19.54 5.25 -4.50
C ARG A 426 19.39 6.30 -5.59
N ALA A 427 19.60 7.57 -5.26
CA ALA A 427 19.57 8.66 -6.23
C ALA A 427 20.75 8.61 -7.21
N LEU A 428 21.96 8.28 -6.74
CA LEU A 428 23.15 8.11 -7.60
C LEU A 428 23.00 6.93 -8.55
N PHE A 429 22.29 5.87 -8.15
CA PHE A 429 22.04 4.72 -9.02
C PHE A 429 21.18 5.00 -10.25
N LEU A 430 20.49 6.14 -10.33
CA LEU A 430 19.79 6.54 -11.56
C LEU A 430 20.72 6.62 -12.79
N TRP A 431 22.02 6.87 -12.59
CA TRP A 431 23.01 6.92 -13.67
C TRP A 431 23.48 5.55 -14.16
N ASN A 432 23.15 4.46 -13.46
CA ASN A 432 23.47 3.11 -13.90
C ASN A 432 22.50 2.58 -14.96
N ASN A 433 21.32 3.19 -15.06
CA ASN A 433 20.35 2.88 -16.09
C ASN A 433 20.74 3.60 -17.40
N ASP A 434 20.98 2.84 -18.46
CA ASP A 434 21.44 3.36 -19.75
C ASP A 434 20.46 4.35 -20.39
N HIS A 435 19.16 4.08 -20.33
CA HIS A 435 18.13 4.95 -20.92
C HIS A 435 18.06 6.29 -20.17
N ILE A 436 17.97 6.23 -18.84
CA ILE A 436 17.94 7.43 -17.98
C ILE A 436 19.24 8.23 -18.14
N ARG A 437 20.40 7.55 -18.14
CA ARG A 437 21.70 8.18 -18.39
C ARG A 437 21.71 8.90 -19.74
N ASN A 438 21.19 8.29 -20.80
CA ASN A 438 21.12 8.92 -22.12
C ASN A 438 20.21 10.16 -22.13
N LEU A 439 19.05 10.10 -21.47
CA LEU A 439 18.17 11.27 -21.29
C LEU A 439 18.89 12.42 -20.56
N ILE A 440 19.66 12.08 -19.53
CA ILE A 440 20.45 13.05 -18.74
C ILE A 440 21.53 13.71 -19.60
N ILE A 441 22.33 12.92 -20.31
CA ILE A 441 23.45 13.44 -21.13
C ILE A 441 22.96 14.31 -22.29
N GLN A 442 21.81 13.98 -22.90
CA GLN A 442 21.20 14.80 -23.93
C GLN A 442 20.75 16.18 -23.42
N ASN A 443 20.41 16.30 -22.13
CA ASN A 443 19.94 17.54 -21.51
C ASN A 443 20.96 18.12 -20.51
N ARG A 444 22.25 17.77 -20.67
CA ARG A 444 23.33 18.12 -19.73
C ARG A 444 23.52 19.62 -19.53
N GLU A 445 23.27 20.45 -20.55
CA GLU A 445 23.38 21.91 -20.46
C GLU A 445 22.47 22.50 -19.37
N VAL A 446 21.31 21.88 -19.13
CA VAL A 446 20.36 22.30 -18.08
C VAL A 446 20.58 21.53 -16.79
N ILE A 447 20.87 20.22 -16.88
CA ILE A 447 20.96 19.34 -15.71
C ILE A 447 22.25 19.57 -14.93
N LEU A 448 23.40 19.63 -15.61
CA LEU A 448 24.70 19.68 -14.95
C LEU A 448 24.82 20.89 -14.00
N PRO A 449 24.49 22.13 -14.40
CA PRO A 449 24.53 23.27 -13.49
C PRO A 449 23.66 23.13 -12.23
N ILE A 450 22.57 22.33 -12.28
CA ILE A 450 21.67 22.11 -11.15
C ILE A 450 22.27 21.12 -10.15
N ILE A 451 22.86 20.02 -10.63
CA ILE A 451 23.37 18.94 -9.78
C ILE A 451 24.85 19.08 -9.44
N PHE A 452 25.59 19.96 -10.13
CA PHE A 452 27.02 20.15 -9.90
C PHE A 452 27.34 20.58 -8.46
N PRO A 453 26.66 21.58 -7.85
CA PRO A 453 26.95 21.96 -6.47
C PRO A 453 26.70 20.83 -5.46
N PRO A 454 25.61 20.02 -5.57
CA PRO A 454 25.48 18.79 -4.81
C PRO A 454 26.65 17.80 -4.96
N LEU A 455 27.04 17.49 -6.19
CA LEU A 455 28.12 16.53 -6.46
C LEU A 455 29.46 16.96 -5.81
N GLU A 456 29.83 18.24 -5.92
CA GLU A 456 31.06 18.76 -5.30
C GLU A 456 31.01 18.69 -3.77
N LYS A 457 29.88 19.06 -3.15
CA LYS A 457 29.71 19.00 -1.70
C LYS A 457 29.83 17.57 -1.18
N ASN A 458 29.26 16.61 -1.90
CA ASN A 458 29.36 15.20 -1.56
C ASN A 458 30.79 14.67 -1.65
N THR A 459 31.54 15.01 -2.72
CA THR A 459 32.95 14.60 -2.86
C THR A 459 33.81 15.13 -1.72
N ASN A 460 33.54 16.36 -1.26
CA ASN A 460 34.37 17.02 -0.26
C ASN A 460 34.02 16.68 1.20
N GLY A 461 32.89 16.02 1.48
CA GLY A 461 32.43 15.89 2.87
C GLY A 461 31.35 14.85 3.19
N HIS A 462 30.95 13.97 2.25
CA HIS A 462 29.98 12.93 2.61
C HIS A 462 30.63 11.87 3.52
N TRP A 463 30.02 11.52 4.65
CA TRP A 463 30.63 10.60 5.64
C TRP A 463 30.78 9.15 5.14
N ASN A 464 29.91 8.73 4.22
CA ASN A 464 29.90 7.38 3.65
C ASN A 464 30.77 7.29 2.39
N GLN A 465 31.76 6.39 2.39
CA GLN A 465 32.73 6.20 1.30
C GLN A 465 32.11 5.65 0.01
N ALA A 466 31.08 4.80 0.09
CA ALA A 466 30.40 4.26 -1.09
C ALA A 466 29.69 5.39 -1.86
N VAL A 467 29.01 6.29 -1.14
CA VAL A 467 28.37 7.48 -1.73
C VAL A 467 29.42 8.40 -2.39
N GLN A 468 30.58 8.61 -1.77
CA GLN A 468 31.67 9.38 -2.38
C GLN A 468 32.19 8.75 -3.69
N SER A 469 32.34 7.42 -3.71
CA SER A 469 32.77 6.66 -4.90
C SER A 469 31.74 6.77 -6.03
N LEU A 470 30.46 6.56 -5.73
CA LEU A 470 29.36 6.71 -6.69
C LEU A 470 29.26 8.16 -7.21
N THR A 471 29.43 9.15 -6.35
CA THR A 471 29.47 10.57 -6.73
C THR A 471 30.62 10.84 -7.71
N SER A 472 31.79 10.27 -7.47
CA SER A 472 32.96 10.41 -8.35
C SER A 472 32.72 9.77 -9.72
N ASN A 473 32.03 8.62 -9.76
CA ASN A 473 31.62 7.98 -11.02
C ASN A 473 30.66 8.88 -11.82
N VAL A 474 29.66 9.48 -11.17
CA VAL A 474 28.73 10.41 -11.84
C VAL A 474 29.47 11.65 -12.35
N ARG A 475 30.40 12.23 -11.57
CA ARG A 475 31.24 13.35 -12.04
C ARG A 475 32.03 12.97 -13.29
N LYS A 476 32.65 11.78 -13.29
CA LYS A 476 33.39 11.27 -14.44
C LYS A 476 32.49 11.12 -15.68
N ILE A 477 31.26 10.61 -15.53
CA ILE A 477 30.29 10.50 -16.64
C ILE A 477 30.04 11.86 -17.31
N PHE A 478 29.94 12.95 -16.54
CA PHE A 478 29.75 14.30 -17.11
C PHE A 478 31.02 14.89 -17.70
N SER A 479 32.17 14.73 -17.06
CA SER A 479 33.47 15.18 -17.58
C SER A 479 33.83 14.48 -18.89
N ASP A 480 33.61 13.16 -18.99
CA ASP A 480 33.82 12.38 -20.21
C ASP A 480 32.86 12.80 -21.35
N ALA A 481 31.66 13.30 -21.01
CA ALA A 481 30.66 13.72 -21.99
C ALA A 481 30.90 15.15 -22.50
N ASP A 482 31.30 16.07 -21.63
CA ASP A 482 31.50 17.49 -21.97
C ASP A 482 32.43 18.18 -20.97
N GLN A 483 33.74 18.09 -21.22
CA GLN A 483 34.76 18.67 -20.35
C GLN A 483 34.64 20.19 -20.22
N ALA A 484 34.32 20.89 -21.31
CA ALA A 484 34.22 22.35 -21.31
C ALA A 484 33.07 22.84 -20.43
N LEU A 485 31.89 22.22 -20.54
CA LEU A 485 30.75 22.54 -19.68
C LEU A 485 31.02 22.18 -18.21
N PHE A 486 31.74 21.07 -17.97
CA PHE A 486 32.13 20.66 -16.63
C PHE A 486 33.05 21.69 -15.97
N ASP A 487 34.06 22.17 -16.67
CA ASP A 487 35.01 23.18 -16.18
C ASP A 487 34.30 24.53 -15.93
N GLU A 488 33.38 24.94 -16.82
CA GLU A 488 32.56 26.15 -16.62
C GLU A 488 31.69 26.05 -15.35
N CYS A 489 31.10 24.87 -15.08
CA CYS A 489 30.32 24.64 -13.87
C CYS A 489 31.20 24.69 -12.61
N LEU A 490 32.44 24.19 -12.70
CA LEU A 490 33.41 24.23 -11.61
C LEU A 490 33.80 25.67 -11.25
N GLU A 491 34.11 26.49 -12.25
CA GLU A 491 34.42 27.91 -12.04
C GLU A 491 33.23 28.65 -11.40
N LYS A 492 32.02 28.48 -11.94
CA LYS A 492 30.80 29.07 -11.38
C LYS A 492 30.53 28.63 -9.94
N PHE A 493 30.81 27.38 -9.61
CA PHE A 493 30.67 26.87 -8.25
C PHE A 493 31.67 27.53 -7.29
N GLN A 494 32.94 27.63 -7.67
CA GLN A 494 33.97 28.29 -6.87
C GLN A 494 33.64 29.78 -6.63
N GLU A 495 33.19 30.50 -7.66
CA GLU A 495 32.71 31.86 -7.51
C GLU A 495 31.52 31.98 -6.55
N ALA A 496 30.56 31.05 -6.64
CA ALA A 496 29.40 31.03 -5.78
C ALA A 496 29.77 30.75 -4.31
N GLU A 497 30.73 29.87 -4.06
CA GLU A 497 31.25 29.60 -2.70
C GLU A 497 31.94 30.83 -2.10
N ILE A 498 32.76 31.55 -2.88
CA ILE A 498 33.37 32.81 -2.43
C ILE A 498 32.29 33.84 -2.10
N LYS A 499 31.33 34.07 -3.00
CA LYS A 499 30.20 35.01 -2.78
C LYS A 499 29.35 34.62 -1.57
N ASN A 500 29.12 33.33 -1.35
CA ASN A 500 28.38 32.83 -0.18
C ASN A 500 29.14 33.09 1.12
N LYS A 501 30.46 32.89 1.12
CA LYS A 501 31.32 33.18 2.27
C LYS A 501 31.32 34.66 2.61
N GLU A 502 31.49 35.54 1.61
CA GLU A 502 31.41 36.99 1.79
C GLU A 502 30.03 37.42 2.31
N MET A 503 28.94 36.81 1.82
CA MET A 503 27.59 37.09 2.30
C MET A 503 27.40 36.65 3.75
N GLN A 504 27.95 35.50 4.13
CA GLN A 504 27.90 34.98 5.49
C GLN A 504 28.66 35.89 6.46
N GLU A 505 29.89 36.29 6.11
CA GLU A 505 30.69 37.24 6.89
C GLU A 505 29.96 38.59 7.05
N ARG A 506 29.33 39.09 5.99
CA ARG A 506 28.51 40.31 6.05
C ARG A 506 27.30 40.17 6.97
N ARG A 507 26.64 39.01 6.99
CA ARG A 507 25.52 38.72 7.91
C ARG A 507 26.02 38.68 9.35
N GLU A 508 27.14 38.01 9.62
CA GLU A 508 27.74 37.93 10.95
C GLU A 508 28.15 39.30 11.48
N LEU A 509 28.77 40.14 10.64
CA LEU A 509 29.09 41.53 11.00
C LEU A 509 27.84 42.36 11.29
N THR A 510 26.75 42.13 10.55
CA THR A 510 25.47 42.82 10.77
C THR A 510 24.84 42.40 12.10
N TRP A 511 24.85 41.10 12.40
CA TRP A 511 24.37 40.56 13.68
C TRP A 511 25.19 41.07 14.86
N LYS A 512 26.52 41.06 14.75
CA LYS A 512 27.41 41.60 15.79
C LYS A 512 27.15 43.08 16.07
N ARG A 513 26.96 43.89 15.02
CA ARG A 513 26.56 45.30 15.19
C ARG A 513 25.22 45.46 15.90
N LEU A 514 24.24 44.60 15.60
CA LEU A 514 22.94 44.61 16.29
C LEU A 514 23.09 44.24 17.77
N GLU A 515 23.92 43.25 18.08
CA GLU A 515 24.25 42.86 19.47
C GLU A 515 24.95 44.00 20.22
N ASP A 516 25.93 44.67 19.61
CA ASP A 516 26.64 45.81 20.20
C ASP A 516 25.69 46.99 20.48
N VAL A 517 24.76 47.28 19.56
CA VAL A 517 23.72 48.31 19.75
C VAL A 517 22.73 47.91 20.87
N ALA A 518 22.32 46.64 20.92
CA ALA A 518 21.46 46.15 21.99
C ALA A 518 22.16 46.21 23.36
N ALA A 519 23.44 45.85 23.44
CA ALA A 519 24.22 45.89 24.67
C ALA A 519 24.46 47.32 25.17
N SER A 520 24.76 48.27 24.27
CA SER A 520 24.95 49.68 24.61
C SER A 520 23.65 50.37 25.08
N ASN A 521 22.50 49.97 24.52
CA ASN A 521 21.19 50.41 25.01
C ASN A 521 20.81 49.81 26.38
N PHE A 522 21.34 48.65 26.76
CA PHE A 522 21.13 48.05 28.08
C PHE A 522 21.98 48.71 29.18
N VAL A 523 23.17 49.20 28.83
CA VAL A 523 24.07 49.94 29.74
C VAL A 523 23.60 51.40 29.93
N SER A 524 22.92 51.95 28.92
CA SER A 524 22.30 53.28 28.97
C SER A 524 20.92 53.18 29.60
N ASN A 525 20.85 53.09 30.92
CA ASN A 525 19.61 53.01 31.69
C ASN A 525 18.84 54.36 31.69
N GLU A 526 18.51 54.88 30.51
CA GLU A 526 17.40 55.82 30.32
C GLU A 526 16.24 55.04 29.75
N ALA A 527 15.14 55.00 30.51
CA ALA A 527 13.88 54.46 30.05
C ALA A 527 13.39 55.27 28.83
N VAL A 528 13.73 54.81 27.62
CA VAL A 528 13.12 55.33 26.40
C VAL A 528 11.68 54.82 26.37
N LEU A 529 10.75 55.69 26.71
CA LEU A 529 9.33 55.50 26.49
C LEU A 529 9.09 55.27 24.99
N VAL A 530 8.95 54.00 24.59
CA VAL A 530 8.45 53.64 23.27
C VAL A 530 6.98 54.07 23.21
N SER A 531 6.73 55.25 22.63
CA SER A 531 5.39 55.65 22.22
C SER A 531 4.90 54.67 21.16
N ARG A 532 3.97 53.79 21.55
CA ARG A 532 3.17 52.98 20.62
C ARG A 532 2.33 53.91 19.76
N TYR A 533 2.76 54.29 18.57
CA TYR A 533 1.81 54.66 17.51
C TYR A 533 2.30 54.33 16.09
N ALA A 534 1.44 53.59 15.41
CA ALA A 534 1.27 53.42 13.97
C ALA A 534 2.35 52.68 13.16
N SER A 535 2.06 51.40 12.91
CA SER A 535 2.46 50.70 11.69
C SER A 535 2.00 51.48 10.46
N SER A 536 2.93 51.85 9.60
CA SER A 536 2.66 52.04 8.17
C SER A 536 3.92 51.72 7.38
N VAL A 537 4.02 50.45 6.97
CA VAL A 537 4.93 50.02 5.90
C VAL A 537 4.43 50.70 4.63
N VAL A 538 5.15 51.73 4.16
CA VAL A 538 4.96 52.28 2.82
C VAL A 538 6.02 51.66 1.93
N ILE A 539 5.55 50.78 1.05
CA ILE A 539 6.30 50.18 -0.06
C ILE A 539 6.67 51.31 -1.02
N ALA A 540 7.96 51.65 -1.12
CA ALA A 540 8.46 52.62 -2.09
C ALA A 540 8.63 51.94 -3.46
N THR A 541 7.69 52.18 -4.37
CA THR A 541 7.82 51.96 -5.81
C THR A 541 8.84 52.93 -6.38
N SER A 542 9.87 52.41 -7.07
CA SER A 542 10.79 53.23 -7.85
C SER A 542 10.06 53.85 -9.04
N ASN A 543 10.10 55.18 -9.17
CA ASN A 543 9.82 55.82 -10.45
C ASN A 543 10.89 56.87 -10.76
N ASN A 544 11.51 56.65 -11.90
CA ASN A 544 12.62 57.36 -12.50
C ASN A 544 12.07 58.64 -13.17
N SER A 545 12.61 59.82 -12.86
CA SER A 545 12.40 60.99 -13.73
C SER A 545 13.59 61.94 -13.75
N ARG A 546 14.11 62.04 -14.99
CA ARG A 546 15.12 62.92 -15.58
C ARG A 546 15.21 64.33 -14.99
N THR A 547 16.45 64.71 -14.75
CA THR A 547 16.94 66.08 -14.60
C THR A 547 16.73 66.89 -15.89
N ASN A 548 16.15 68.07 -15.73
CA ASN A 548 16.09 69.14 -16.71
C ASN A 548 17.02 70.25 -16.18
N MET A 549 18.10 70.58 -16.88
CA MET A 549 18.85 71.83 -16.68
C MET A 549 18.80 72.59 -18.00
N GLY A 550 18.27 73.81 -17.93
CA GLY A 550 18.23 74.73 -19.05
C GLY A 550 19.44 75.65 -19.08
N SER A 551 19.84 76.06 -20.28
CA SER A 551 19.81 77.44 -20.78
C SER A 551 20.25 77.42 -22.24
#